data_AF-A0A497NMZ2-F1
#
_entry.id   AF-A0A497NMZ2-F1
#
_cell.length_a   1.000
_cell.length_b   1.000
_cell.length_c   1.000
_cell.angle_alpha   90.00
_cell.angle_beta   90.00
_cell.angle_gamma   90.00
#
_symmetry.space_group_name_H-M   'P 1'
#
loop_
_entity.id
_entity.type
_entity.pdbx_description
1 polymer ?
#
loop_
_entity_poly.entity_id
_entity_poly.type
_entity_poly.pdbx_seq_one_letter_code
_entity_poly.pdbx_strand_id
1 'polypeptide(L)'
;MSVAEEIVLAEIEAGYRLRPATQVGLMIVMVLLGLFIIEQAKLPLDVSIMVATIYVALLYPLIIKIRHRLAIALSFGLYGAALAAILYWIITGHILPLVQGGQAVRLEALALYVIFLEIVGMELFHHLCEEYVFYERDWRSYLMVSLLSVVFFACLYIFLSAYALGFMALLLSAVLTIIFAWAVLPEKPI
;
A
#
# COMPACT_ATOMS: atom_id res chain seq x y z
N MET A 1 -16.47 9.80 -24.80
CA MET A 1 -16.27 11.20 -24.38
C MET A 1 -15.80 11.99 -25.58
N SER A 2 -16.39 13.16 -25.81
CA SER A 2 -15.89 14.07 -26.86
C SER A 2 -14.67 14.83 -26.35
N VAL A 3 -13.74 15.21 -27.24
CA VAL A 3 -12.52 15.98 -26.89
C VAL A 3 -12.87 17.29 -26.15
N ALA A 4 -14.04 17.87 -26.44
CA ALA A 4 -14.54 19.06 -25.76
C ALA A 4 -14.91 18.80 -24.29
N GLU A 5 -15.45 17.62 -23.96
CA GLU A 5 -15.75 17.24 -22.58
C GLU A 5 -14.47 17.04 -21.77
N GLU A 6 -13.42 16.44 -22.35
CA GLU A 6 -12.12 16.28 -21.66
C GLU A 6 -11.48 17.63 -21.31
N ILE A 7 -11.54 18.60 -22.23
CA ILE A 7 -10.96 19.93 -22.01
C ILE A 7 -11.70 20.67 -20.87
N VAL A 8 -13.03 20.64 -20.89
CA VAL A 8 -13.84 21.28 -19.84
C VAL A 8 -13.63 20.61 -18.49
N LEU A 9 -13.54 19.28 -18.45
CA LEU A 9 -13.27 18.55 -17.21
C LEU A 9 -11.88 18.88 -16.65
N ALA A 10 -10.85 18.91 -17.50
CA ALA A 10 -9.49 19.24 -17.12
C ALA A 10 -9.36 20.69 -16.59
N GLU A 11 -10.12 21.62 -17.18
CA GLU A 11 -10.14 23.02 -16.75
C GLU A 11 -10.88 23.23 -15.42
N ILE A 12 -11.99 22.51 -15.22
CA ILE A 12 -12.68 22.45 -13.93
C ILE A 12 -11.78 21.82 -12.86
N GLU A 13 -11.12 20.70 -13.16
CA GLU A 13 -10.16 20.04 -12.25
C GLU A 13 -8.98 20.94 -11.88
N ALA A 14 -8.48 21.73 -12.83
CA ALA A 14 -7.41 22.70 -12.59
C ALA A 14 -7.83 23.78 -11.58
N GLY A 15 -9.10 24.21 -11.60
CA GLY A 15 -9.66 25.17 -10.65
C GLY A 15 -9.77 24.67 -9.21
N TYR A 16 -9.93 23.35 -9.01
CA TYR A 16 -10.03 22.71 -7.69
C TYR A 16 -8.68 22.23 -7.13
N ARG A 17 -7.59 22.31 -7.90
CA ARG A 17 -6.25 21.95 -7.41
C ARG A 17 -5.71 23.02 -6.46
N LEU A 18 -5.43 22.61 -5.23
CA LEU A 18 -4.73 23.45 -4.26
C LEU A 18 -3.41 23.95 -4.86
N ARG A 19 -3.08 25.23 -4.65
CA ARG A 19 -1.78 25.78 -5.04
C ARG A 19 -0.66 24.99 -4.35
N PRO A 20 0.52 24.82 -4.98
CA PRO A 20 1.64 24.07 -4.39
C PRO A 20 2.00 24.52 -2.96
N ALA A 21 2.00 25.83 -2.71
CA ALA A 21 2.24 26.38 -1.37
C ALA A 21 1.18 25.94 -0.34
N THR A 22 -0.10 25.88 -0.75
CA THR A 22 -1.20 25.39 0.09
C THR A 22 -1.10 23.88 0.32
N GLN A 23 -0.70 23.10 -0.68
CA GLN A 23 -0.46 21.66 -0.52
C GLN A 23 0.66 21.40 0.50
N VAL A 24 1.79 22.10 0.37
CA VAL A 24 2.90 21.99 1.33
C VAL A 24 2.49 22.46 2.71
N GLY A 25 1.76 23.58 2.83
CA GLY A 25 1.23 24.06 4.09
C GLY A 25 0.29 23.04 4.76
N LEU A 26 -0.65 22.47 4.00
CA LEU A 26 -1.54 21.43 4.49
C LEU A 26 -0.77 20.18 4.91
N MET A 27 0.23 19.76 4.14
CA MET A 27 1.09 18.63 4.47
C MET A 27 1.79 18.85 5.82
N ILE A 28 2.39 20.04 6.05
CA ILE A 28 3.06 20.36 7.31
C ILE A 28 2.07 20.29 8.49
N VAL A 29 0.89 20.91 8.36
CA VAL A 29 -0.13 20.90 9.42
C VAL A 29 -0.57 19.48 9.75
N MET A 30 -0.84 18.66 8.74
CA MET A 30 -1.26 17.28 8.91
C MET A 30 -0.16 16.40 9.51
N VAL A 31 1.10 16.58 9.09
CA VAL A 31 2.24 15.90 9.70
C VAL A 31 2.39 16.24 11.18
N LEU A 32 2.34 17.53 11.54
CA LEU A 32 2.44 17.96 12.94
C LEU A 32 1.29 17.40 13.78
N LEU A 33 0.07 17.40 13.25
CA LEU A 33 -1.09 16.80 13.91
C LEU A 33 -0.91 15.29 14.12
N GLY A 34 -0.45 14.57 13.10
CA GLY A 34 -0.19 13.13 13.20
C GLY A 34 0.89 12.80 14.23
N LEU A 35 2.00 13.56 14.24
CA LEU A 35 3.07 13.40 15.22
C LEU A 35 2.59 13.69 16.65
N PHE A 36 1.78 14.72 16.83
CA PHE A 36 1.16 15.02 18.12
C PHE A 36 0.28 13.85 18.60
N ILE A 37 -0.56 13.27 17.73
CA ILE A 37 -1.41 12.13 18.09
C ILE A 37 -0.56 10.90 18.46
N ILE A 38 0.52 10.63 17.72
CA ILE A 38 1.45 9.52 17.99
C ILE A 38 2.14 9.71 19.35
N GLU A 39 2.54 10.93 19.68
CA GLU A 39 3.11 11.26 20.99
C GLU A 39 2.11 10.99 22.13
N GLN A 40 0.85 11.43 21.97
CA GLN A 40 -0.20 11.19 22.96
C GLN A 40 -0.50 9.71 23.17
N ALA A 41 -0.27 8.86 22.17
CA ALA A 41 -0.44 7.42 22.28
C ALA A 41 0.61 6.73 23.15
N LYS A 42 1.69 7.43 23.55
CA LYS A 42 2.77 6.92 24.43
C LYS A 42 3.33 5.56 23.97
N LEU A 43 3.47 5.40 22.66
CA LEU A 43 4.00 4.18 22.08
C LEU A 43 5.52 4.08 22.33
N PRO A 44 6.08 2.87 22.33
CA PRO A 44 7.53 2.68 22.26
C PRO A 44 8.15 3.46 21.09
N LEU A 45 9.40 3.91 21.24
CA LEU A 45 10.05 4.81 20.27
C LEU A 45 10.14 4.19 18.87
N ASP A 46 10.51 2.91 18.81
CA ASP A 46 10.59 2.12 17.58
C ASP A 46 9.22 2.04 16.86
N VAL A 47 8.16 1.76 17.60
CA VAL A 47 6.78 1.74 17.06
C VAL A 47 6.35 3.14 16.62
N SER A 48 6.70 4.18 17.38
CA SER A 48 6.37 5.57 17.05
C SER A 48 7.02 6.00 15.73
N ILE A 49 8.29 5.67 15.52
CA ILE A 49 9.02 5.96 14.28
C ILE A 49 8.38 5.24 13.09
N MET A 50 8.03 3.95 13.26
CA MET A 50 7.35 3.18 12.22
C MET A 50 6.00 3.81 11.85
N VAL A 51 5.14 4.06 12.84
CA VAL A 51 3.79 4.62 12.61
C VAL A 51 3.90 6.01 11.96
N ALA A 52 4.84 6.85 12.40
CA ALA A 52 5.09 8.15 11.79
C ALA A 52 5.54 8.02 10.33
N THR A 53 6.42 7.06 10.03
CA THR A 53 6.90 6.82 8.66
C THR A 53 5.76 6.39 7.74
N ILE A 54 4.94 5.42 8.18
CA ILE A 54 3.76 4.95 7.43
C ILE A 54 2.77 6.10 7.22
N TYR A 55 2.50 6.88 8.28
CA TYR A 55 1.58 8.00 8.23
C TYR A 55 2.01 9.04 7.19
N VAL A 56 3.28 9.48 7.22
CA VAL A 56 3.81 10.46 6.28
C VAL A 56 3.79 9.90 4.85
N ALA A 57 4.13 8.62 4.66
CA ALA A 57 4.15 7.99 3.35
C ALA A 57 2.76 7.88 2.70
N LEU A 58 1.70 7.64 3.48
CA LEU A 58 0.32 7.61 2.99
C LEU A 58 -0.23 9.02 2.74
N LEU A 59 0.13 9.98 3.59
CA LEU A 59 -0.34 11.35 3.52
C LEU A 59 0.26 12.12 2.34
N TYR A 60 1.52 11.85 2.02
CA TYR A 60 2.26 12.58 1.00
C TYR A 60 1.60 12.53 -0.39
N PRO A 61 1.33 11.36 -1.01
CA PRO A 61 0.69 11.29 -2.33
C PRO A 61 -0.76 11.77 -2.33
N LEU A 62 -1.44 11.72 -1.18
CA LEU A 62 -2.81 12.22 -1.03
C LEU A 62 -2.87 13.75 -1.16
N ILE A 63 -1.92 14.46 -0.55
CA ILE A 63 -1.89 15.93 -0.48
C ILE A 63 -1.06 16.54 -1.61
N ILE A 64 0.14 16.00 -1.85
CA ILE A 64 1.11 16.55 -2.80
C ILE A 64 0.86 15.95 -4.18
N LYS A 65 0.18 16.71 -5.04
CA LYS A 65 -0.11 16.33 -6.44
C LYS A 65 0.82 17.02 -7.45
N ILE A 66 2.04 17.35 -7.02
CA ILE A 66 3.02 18.09 -7.81
C ILE A 66 3.80 17.13 -8.72
N ARG A 67 3.72 17.32 -10.04
CA ARG A 67 4.47 16.53 -11.04
C ARG A 67 5.89 17.09 -11.27
N HIS A 68 6.69 17.13 -10.21
CA HIS A 68 8.11 17.50 -10.28
C HIS A 68 8.98 16.30 -9.90
N ARG A 69 10.12 16.10 -10.59
CA ARG A 69 11.00 14.93 -10.41
C ARG A 69 11.39 14.70 -8.94
N LEU A 70 11.67 15.76 -8.20
CA LEU A 70 11.98 15.67 -6.76
C LEU A 70 10.77 15.25 -5.93
N ALA A 71 9.57 15.76 -6.24
CA ALA A 71 8.35 15.41 -5.51
C ALA A 71 8.00 13.94 -5.73
N ILE A 72 8.19 13.44 -6.95
CA ILE A 72 8.00 12.03 -7.32
C ILE A 72 9.04 11.15 -6.60
N ALA A 73 10.32 11.51 -6.66
CA ALA A 73 11.39 10.76 -5.98
C ALA A 73 11.19 10.71 -4.46
N LEU A 74 10.74 11.81 -3.84
CA LEU A 74 10.40 11.86 -2.42
C LEU A 74 9.23 10.94 -2.09
N SER A 75 8.20 10.90 -2.95
CA SER A 75 7.07 9.98 -2.81
C SER A 75 7.51 8.52 -2.82
N PHE A 76 8.37 8.14 -3.76
CA PHE A 76 8.95 6.80 -3.82
C PHE A 76 9.81 6.47 -2.60
N GLY A 77 10.63 7.43 -2.14
CA GLY A 77 11.45 7.27 -0.95
C GLY A 77 10.63 7.04 0.31
N LEU A 78 9.58 7.85 0.51
CA LEU A 78 8.66 7.71 1.65
C LEU A 78 7.90 6.38 1.61
N TYR A 79 7.41 5.99 0.42
CA TYR A 79 6.74 4.70 0.24
C TYR A 79 7.67 3.51 0.53
N GLY A 80 8.87 3.50 -0.05
CA GLY A 80 9.87 2.48 0.21
C GLY A 80 10.26 2.41 1.69
N ALA A 81 10.38 3.56 2.36
CA ALA A 81 10.64 3.62 3.79
C ALA A 81 9.48 3.03 4.62
N ALA A 82 8.22 3.29 4.25
CA ALA A 82 7.07 2.71 4.92
C ALA A 82 7.00 1.19 4.75
N LEU A 83 7.21 0.68 3.53
CA LEU A 83 7.29 -0.77 3.28
C LEU A 83 8.43 -1.41 4.09
N ALA A 84 9.62 -0.83 4.07
CA ALA A 84 10.76 -1.32 4.82
C ALA A 84 10.50 -1.31 6.34
N ALA A 85 9.85 -0.28 6.87
CA ALA A 85 9.49 -0.18 8.27
C ALA A 85 8.46 -1.26 8.67
N ILE A 86 7.43 -1.50 7.86
CA ILE A 86 6.45 -2.58 8.09
C ILE A 86 7.13 -3.95 8.05
N LEU A 87 7.97 -4.20 7.03
CA LEU A 87 8.71 -5.45 6.91
C LEU A 87 9.64 -5.68 8.10
N TYR A 88 10.39 -4.65 8.53
CA TYR A 88 11.24 -4.72 9.71
C TYR A 88 10.44 -5.09 10.95
N TRP A 89 9.29 -4.45 11.17
CA TRP A 89 8.43 -4.73 12.31
C TRP A 89 7.86 -6.16 12.28
N ILE A 90 7.39 -6.64 11.12
CA ILE A 90 6.94 -8.02 10.95
C ILE A 90 8.09 -9.01 11.24
N ILE A 91 9.28 -8.76 10.69
CA ILE A 91 10.42 -9.67 10.83
C ILE A 91 10.88 -9.74 12.29
N THR A 92 11.14 -8.59 12.91
CA THR A 92 11.69 -8.53 14.27
C THR A 92 10.67 -8.83 15.35
N GLY A 93 9.42 -8.40 15.16
CA GLY A 93 8.35 -8.58 16.13
C GLY A 93 7.67 -9.94 16.08
N HIS A 94 7.69 -10.62 14.92
CA HIS A 94 6.87 -11.83 14.70
C HIS A 94 7.66 -13.01 14.15
N ILE A 95 8.47 -12.82 13.10
CA ILE A 95 9.19 -13.93 12.44
C ILE A 95 10.39 -14.40 13.25
N LEU A 96 11.24 -13.49 13.71
CA LEU A 96 12.45 -13.84 14.45
C LEU A 96 12.15 -14.53 15.80
N PRO A 97 11.17 -14.06 16.61
CA PRO A 97 10.77 -14.78 17.83
C PRO A 97 10.20 -16.18 17.55
N LEU A 98 9.47 -16.36 16.44
CA LEU A 98 8.97 -17.68 16.02
C LEU A 98 10.11 -18.66 15.74
N VAL A 99 11.16 -18.22 15.03
CA VAL A 99 12.34 -19.05 14.71
C VAL A 99 13.17 -19.38 15.95
N GLN A 100 13.20 -18.48 16.93
CA GLN A 100 13.99 -18.63 18.16
C GLN A 100 13.26 -19.39 19.28
N GLY A 101 12.07 -19.94 19.01
CA GLY A 101 11.30 -20.71 20.00
C GLY A 101 10.60 -19.85 21.07
N GLY A 102 10.44 -18.55 20.82
CA GLY A 102 9.66 -17.64 21.66
C GLY A 102 8.15 -17.82 21.51
N GLN A 103 7.36 -16.99 22.21
CA GLN A 103 5.90 -16.92 22.00
C GLN A 103 5.64 -16.38 20.59
N ALA A 104 5.39 -17.28 19.66
CA ALA A 104 5.09 -16.94 18.28
C ALA A 104 3.72 -16.25 18.17
N VAL A 105 3.66 -15.24 17.31
CA VAL A 105 2.37 -14.79 16.78
C VAL A 105 1.76 -15.92 15.97
N ARG A 106 0.45 -16.11 16.15
CA ARG A 106 -0.39 -17.03 15.39
C ARG A 106 -0.13 -16.86 13.89
N LEU A 107 0.13 -17.96 13.18
CA LEU A 107 0.45 -17.97 11.75
C LEU A 107 -0.62 -17.23 10.92
N GLU A 108 -1.86 -17.28 11.38
CA GLU A 108 -3.01 -16.57 10.87
C GLU A 108 -2.84 -15.05 10.85
N ALA A 109 -2.31 -14.48 11.94
CA ALA A 109 -2.11 -13.04 12.04
C ALA A 109 -0.96 -12.58 11.13
N LEU A 110 0.09 -13.40 11.01
CA LEU A 110 1.16 -13.15 10.04
C LEU A 110 0.62 -13.15 8.60
N ALA A 111 -0.22 -14.13 8.27
CA ALA A 111 -0.87 -14.19 6.96
C ALA A 111 -1.73 -12.95 6.67
N LEU A 112 -2.48 -12.46 7.67
CA LEU A 112 -3.26 -11.24 7.55
C LEU A 112 -2.38 -10.00 7.32
N TYR A 113 -1.23 -9.89 8.00
CA TYR A 113 -0.28 -8.79 7.77
C TYR A 113 0.31 -8.82 6.35
N VAL A 114 0.63 -10.01 5.83
CA VAL A 114 1.14 -10.16 4.45
C VAL A 114 0.07 -9.76 3.43
N ILE A 115 -1.18 -10.21 3.60
CA ILE A 115 -2.31 -9.81 2.73
C ILE A 115 -2.50 -8.29 2.75
N PHE A 116 -2.50 -7.69 3.93
CA PHE A 116 -2.63 -6.24 4.07
C PHE A 116 -1.49 -5.51 3.37
N LEU A 117 -0.26 -5.99 3.51
CA LEU A 117 0.91 -5.41 2.87
C LEU A 117 0.85 -5.54 1.34
N GLU A 118 0.37 -6.66 0.81
CA GLU A 118 0.16 -6.84 -0.63
C GLU A 118 -0.88 -5.87 -1.18
N ILE A 119 -2.03 -5.72 -0.52
CA ILE A 119 -3.09 -4.81 -0.96
C ILE A 119 -2.62 -3.35 -0.89
N VAL A 120 -2.14 -2.90 0.26
CA VAL A 120 -1.69 -1.51 0.45
C VAL A 120 -0.48 -1.22 -0.43
N GLY A 121 0.42 -2.19 -0.57
CA GLY A 121 1.59 -2.06 -1.43
C GLY A 121 1.18 -1.87 -2.90
N MET A 122 0.28 -2.70 -3.40
CA MET A 122 -0.20 -2.57 -4.78
C MET A 122 -0.98 -1.28 -5.03
N GLU A 123 -1.88 -0.90 -4.12
CA GLU A 123 -2.68 0.32 -4.26
C GLU A 123 -1.80 1.57 -4.27
N LEU A 124 -0.84 1.63 -3.34
CA LEU A 124 0.10 2.75 -3.28
C LEU A 124 1.04 2.75 -4.48
N PHE A 125 1.42 1.57 -4.99
CA PHE A 125 2.17 1.47 -6.23
C PHE A 125 1.38 2.02 -7.43
N HIS A 126 0.09 1.70 -7.57
CA HIS A 126 -0.76 2.24 -8.62
C HIS A 126 -0.85 3.77 -8.57
N HIS A 127 -1.02 4.36 -7.39
CA HIS A 127 -1.07 5.81 -7.23
C HIS A 127 0.26 6.52 -7.50
N LEU A 128 1.39 5.87 -7.24
CA LEU A 128 2.72 6.47 -7.41
C LEU A 128 3.31 6.27 -8.81
N CYS A 129 2.97 5.18 -9.48
CA CYS A 129 3.60 4.73 -10.71
C CYS A 129 2.76 4.93 -11.98
N GLU A 130 1.63 5.64 -11.92
CA GLU A 130 0.70 5.82 -13.05
C GLU A 130 1.40 6.23 -14.37
N GLU A 131 2.51 6.98 -14.28
CA GLU A 131 3.32 7.42 -15.43
C GLU A 131 4.61 6.62 -15.71
N TYR A 132 5.14 5.79 -14.79
CA TYR A 132 6.59 5.51 -14.80
C TYR A 132 7.11 4.07 -14.90
N VAL A 133 6.40 3.00 -14.51
CA VAL A 133 7.12 1.70 -14.38
C VAL A 133 6.41 0.42 -14.85
N PHE A 134 5.08 0.26 -14.83
CA PHE A 134 4.46 -1.04 -15.17
C PHE A 134 3.06 -0.96 -15.83
N TYR A 135 2.85 -0.03 -16.75
CA TYR A 135 1.51 0.14 -17.34
C TYR A 135 1.27 -0.68 -18.61
N GLU A 136 2.31 -1.23 -19.23
CA GLU A 136 2.13 -2.09 -20.40
C GLU A 136 1.90 -3.54 -19.97
N ARG A 137 0.92 -4.19 -20.61
CA ARG A 137 0.56 -5.58 -20.35
C ARG A 137 1.58 -6.55 -20.95
N ASP A 138 2.81 -6.53 -20.43
CA ASP A 138 3.91 -7.39 -20.85
C ASP A 138 4.00 -8.69 -20.02
N TRP A 139 4.80 -9.66 -20.47
CA TRP A 139 5.01 -10.95 -19.80
C TRP A 139 5.50 -10.79 -18.35
N ARG A 140 6.29 -9.74 -18.07
CA ARG A 140 6.78 -9.41 -16.72
C ARG A 140 5.65 -9.07 -15.77
N SER A 141 4.67 -8.31 -16.26
CA SER A 141 3.48 -7.93 -15.50
C SER A 141 2.67 -9.18 -15.16
N TYR A 142 2.46 -10.09 -16.12
CA TYR A 142 1.79 -11.37 -15.85
C TYR A 142 2.52 -12.25 -14.84
N LEU A 143 3.86 -12.32 -14.92
CA LEU A 143 4.66 -13.08 -13.95
C LEU A 143 4.54 -12.49 -12.54
N MET A 144 4.61 -11.16 -12.41
CA MET A 144 4.49 -10.47 -11.13
C MET A 144 3.10 -10.65 -10.50
N VAL A 145 2.03 -10.43 -11.29
CA VAL A 145 0.64 -10.64 -10.83
C VAL A 145 0.43 -12.09 -10.40
N SER A 146 0.98 -13.06 -11.15
CA SER A 146 0.86 -14.48 -10.80
C SER A 146 1.56 -14.80 -9.49
N LEU A 147 2.78 -14.27 -9.26
CA LEU A 147 3.52 -14.47 -8.02
C LEU A 147 2.77 -13.88 -6.82
N LEU A 148 2.31 -12.63 -6.94
CA LEU A 148 1.51 -11.96 -5.91
C LEU A 148 0.22 -12.73 -5.64
N SER A 149 -0.47 -13.21 -6.67
CA SER A 149 -1.71 -13.98 -6.51
C SER A 149 -1.50 -15.31 -5.78
N VAL A 150 -0.38 -16.00 -6.01
CA VAL A 150 -0.04 -17.24 -5.29
C VAL A 150 0.22 -16.97 -3.81
N VAL A 151 0.96 -15.91 -3.50
CA VAL A 151 1.24 -15.51 -2.11
C VAL A 151 -0.05 -15.07 -1.41
N PHE A 152 -0.85 -14.21 -2.06
CA PHE A 152 -2.16 -13.78 -1.59
C PHE A 152 -3.07 -14.98 -1.28
N PHE A 153 -3.20 -15.92 -2.22
CA PHE A 153 -4.01 -17.13 -2.04
C PHE A 153 -3.54 -17.95 -0.85
N ALA A 154 -2.24 -18.21 -0.74
CA ALA A 154 -1.68 -19.02 0.34
C ALA A 154 -1.94 -18.37 1.70
N CYS A 155 -1.71 -17.06 1.82
CA CYS A 155 -1.95 -16.32 3.06
C CYS A 155 -3.45 -16.30 3.40
N LEU A 156 -4.30 -16.02 2.43
CA LEU A 156 -5.74 -15.95 2.64
C LEU A 156 -6.32 -17.30 3.05
N TYR A 157 -5.83 -18.38 2.44
CA TYR A 157 -6.21 -19.74 2.81
C TYR A 157 -5.78 -20.09 4.23
N ILE A 158 -4.54 -19.76 4.63
CA ILE A 158 -4.06 -19.97 6.01
C ILE A 158 -4.94 -19.22 7.01
N PHE A 159 -5.24 -17.96 6.73
CA PHE A 159 -6.07 -17.12 7.59
C PHE A 159 -7.50 -17.66 7.72
N LEU A 160 -8.16 -17.98 6.60
CA LEU A 160 -9.55 -18.46 6.60
C LEU A 160 -9.69 -19.88 7.16
N SER A 161 -8.67 -20.73 6.99
CA SER A 161 -8.68 -22.10 7.52
C SER A 161 -8.74 -22.13 9.04
N ALA A 162 -8.26 -21.09 9.72
CA ALA A 162 -8.32 -20.96 11.17
C ALA A 162 -9.75 -20.84 11.74
N TYR A 163 -10.72 -20.48 10.90
CA TYR A 163 -12.13 -20.40 11.26
C TYR A 163 -12.89 -21.70 10.98
N ALA A 164 -12.19 -22.81 10.70
CA ALA A 164 -12.75 -24.14 10.46
C ALA A 164 -13.80 -24.18 9.32
N LEU A 165 -13.64 -23.32 8.30
CA LEU A 165 -14.56 -23.21 7.17
C LEU A 165 -14.46 -24.37 6.15
N GLY A 166 -13.45 -25.24 6.28
CA GLY A 166 -13.24 -26.40 5.40
C GLY A 166 -13.17 -26.01 3.92
N PHE A 167 -13.98 -26.65 3.08
CA PHE A 167 -14.05 -26.36 1.64
C PHE A 167 -14.39 -24.90 1.32
N MET A 168 -15.14 -24.21 2.19
CA MET A 168 -15.49 -22.80 1.97
C MET A 168 -14.27 -21.88 2.07
N ALA A 169 -13.27 -22.20 2.91
CA ALA A 169 -12.03 -21.42 2.95
C ALA A 169 -11.30 -21.46 1.61
N LEU A 170 -11.24 -22.64 0.99
CA LEU A 170 -10.61 -22.82 -0.33
C LEU A 170 -11.36 -22.03 -1.41
N LEU A 171 -12.69 -22.13 -1.45
CA LEU A 171 -13.52 -21.46 -2.43
C LEU A 171 -13.42 -19.93 -2.30
N LEU A 172 -13.53 -19.40 -1.08
CA LEU A 172 -13.38 -17.95 -0.83
C LEU A 172 -11.98 -17.47 -1.18
N SER A 173 -10.93 -18.22 -0.80
CA SER A 173 -9.55 -17.85 -1.13
C SER A 173 -9.35 -17.80 -2.64
N ALA A 174 -9.88 -18.77 -3.39
CA ALA A 174 -9.80 -18.79 -4.85
C ALA A 174 -10.52 -17.60 -5.48
N VAL A 175 -11.78 -17.34 -5.08
CA VAL A 175 -12.58 -16.24 -5.63
C VAL A 175 -11.93 -14.88 -5.34
N LEU A 176 -11.53 -14.63 -4.09
CA LEU A 176 -10.89 -13.36 -3.71
C LEU A 176 -9.53 -13.18 -4.36
N THR A 177 -8.78 -14.26 -4.60
CA THR A 177 -7.52 -14.19 -5.36
C THR A 177 -7.78 -13.82 -6.82
N ILE A 178 -8.84 -14.33 -7.45
CA ILE A 178 -9.22 -13.93 -8.82
C ILE A 178 -9.57 -12.44 -8.86
N ILE A 179 -10.32 -11.94 -7.87
CA ILE A 179 -10.66 -10.52 -7.75
C ILE A 179 -9.40 -9.68 -7.55
N PHE A 180 -8.50 -10.09 -6.67
CA PHE A 180 -7.21 -9.44 -6.43
C PHE A 180 -6.35 -9.40 -7.70
N ALA A 181 -6.20 -10.52 -8.39
CA ALA A 181 -5.45 -10.61 -9.64
C ALA A 181 -6.02 -9.68 -10.71
N TRP A 182 -7.35 -9.57 -10.79
CA TRP A 182 -8.01 -8.65 -11.71
C TRP A 182 -7.78 -7.18 -11.33
N ALA A 183 -7.81 -6.85 -10.04
CA ALA A 183 -7.57 -5.49 -9.54
C ALA A 183 -6.12 -5.02 -9.73
N VAL A 184 -5.17 -5.96 -9.72
CA VAL A 184 -3.72 -5.70 -9.82
C VAL A 184 -3.24 -5.73 -11.28
N LEU A 185 -4.05 -6.25 -12.21
CA LEU A 185 -3.68 -6.33 -13.63
C LEU A 185 -3.63 -4.91 -14.26
N PRO A 186 -2.56 -4.54 -14.99
CA PRO A 186 -2.46 -3.24 -15.65
C PRO A 186 -3.57 -3.02 -16.67
N GLU A 187 -4.15 -1.81 -16.69
CA GLU A 187 -5.32 -1.48 -17.51
C GLU A 187 -5.01 -1.17 -18.98
N LYS A 188 -3.79 -0.70 -19.34
CA LYS A 188 -3.49 -0.39 -20.75
C LYS A 188 -3.12 -1.66 -21.52
N PRO A 189 -3.85 -1.98 -22.61
CA PRO A 189 -3.41 -3.03 -23.53
C PRO A 189 -2.13 -2.61 -24.26
N ILE A 190 -1.40 -3.61 -24.75
CA ILE A 190 -0.26 -3.45 -25.68
C ILE A 190 -0.75 -2.76 -26.97
#